data_AF-A0A9D3WHQ2-F1
#
_entry.id   AF-A0A9D3WHQ2-F1
#
_cell.length_a   1.000
_cell.length_b   1.000
_cell.length_c   1.000
_cell.angle_alpha   90.00
_cell.angle_beta   90.00
_cell.angle_gamma   90.00
#
_symmetry.space_group_name_H-M   'P 1'
#
loop_
_entity.id
_entity.type
_entity.pdbx_description
1 polymer ?
#
loop_
_entity_poly.entity_id
_entity_poly.type
_entity_poly.pdbx_seq_one_letter_code
_entity_poly.pdbx_strand_id
1 'polypeptide(L)'
;MEDIYKLMNDFYLGDFTEQEKLHMKIQLEHFQLDARQSTKLQKASTVVELCQVLAKTNKLSIYPLLDKIIHLVLTLPVPTTITEQAFLAIKIVKARLRNRMEDDILSTYLVAYIEKRIAQEFSIDCIIGEFDLMKKQRMQFRVPSIEK
;
A
#
# COMPACT_ATOMS: atom_id res chain seq x y z
N MET A 1 22.51 -17.57 3.12
CA MET A 1 22.22 -17.85 4.55
C MET A 1 22.16 -16.55 5.31
N GLU A 2 23.18 -15.71 5.16
CA GLU A 2 23.20 -14.35 5.72
C GLU A 2 21.93 -13.56 5.47
N ASP A 3 21.37 -13.62 4.25
CA ASP A 3 20.15 -12.90 3.91
C ASP A 3 18.92 -13.39 4.69
N ILE A 4 18.81 -14.69 4.96
CA ILE A 4 17.71 -15.28 5.74
C ILE A 4 17.85 -14.88 7.22
N TYR A 5 19.08 -14.88 7.72
CA TYR A 5 19.40 -14.41 9.07
C TYR A 5 19.08 -12.93 9.26
N LYS A 6 19.51 -12.12 8.30
CA LYS A 6 19.22 -10.69 8.25
C LYS A 6 17.72 -10.46 8.20
N LEU A 7 17.01 -11.24 7.39
CA LEU A 7 15.56 -11.15 7.29
C LEU A 7 14.87 -11.42 8.64
N MET A 8 15.26 -12.50 9.34
CA MET A 8 14.72 -12.83 10.66
C MET A 8 15.01 -11.75 11.69
N ASN A 9 16.25 -11.27 11.73
CA ASN A 9 16.69 -10.34 12.77
C ASN A 9 16.28 -8.89 12.51
N ASP A 10 16.13 -8.48 11.25
CA ASP A 10 15.82 -7.08 10.93
C ASP A 10 14.32 -6.86 10.69
N PHE A 11 13.60 -7.85 10.14
CA PHE A 11 12.21 -7.70 9.70
C PHE A 11 11.20 -8.49 10.52
N TYR A 12 11.60 -9.62 11.12
CA TYR A 12 10.69 -10.55 11.82
C TYR A 12 11.09 -10.77 13.29
N LEU A 13 11.46 -9.68 13.98
CA LEU A 13 11.93 -9.68 15.37
C LEU A 13 10.94 -10.31 16.36
N GLY A 14 9.64 -10.22 16.10
CA GLY A 14 8.58 -10.73 16.97
C GLY A 14 8.07 -12.13 16.62
N ASP A 15 8.41 -12.64 15.43
CA ASP A 15 7.86 -13.91 14.93
C ASP A 15 8.69 -15.12 15.34
N PHE A 16 9.91 -14.90 15.85
CA PHE A 16 10.85 -15.96 16.25
C PHE A 16 11.46 -15.67 17.62
N THR A 17 11.43 -16.67 18.49
CA THR A 17 12.17 -16.72 19.75
C THR A 17 13.67 -16.89 19.50
N GLU A 18 14.50 -16.50 20.47
CA GLU A 18 15.97 -16.70 20.40
C GLU A 18 16.36 -18.18 20.22
N GLN A 19 15.59 -19.10 20.81
CA GLN A 19 15.79 -20.53 20.62
C GLN A 19 15.45 -20.99 19.19
N GLU A 20 14.36 -20.48 18.60
CA GLU A 20 14.02 -20.76 17.19
C GLU A 20 15.09 -20.21 16.25
N LYS A 21 15.66 -19.03 16.52
CA LYS A 21 16.76 -18.46 15.71
C LYS A 21 18.00 -19.34 15.71
N LEU A 22 18.34 -19.93 16.86
CA LEU A 22 19.46 -20.87 16.96
C LEU A 22 19.14 -22.18 16.21
N HIS A 23 17.94 -22.72 16.39
CA HIS A 23 17.51 -23.96 15.73
C HIS A 23 17.39 -23.79 14.20
N MET A 24 17.06 -22.60 13.73
CA MET A 24 17.04 -22.24 12.32
C MET A 24 18.40 -22.47 11.66
N LYS A 25 19.50 -22.22 12.37
CA LYS A 25 20.86 -22.46 11.85
C LYS A 25 21.03 -23.89 11.41
N ILE A 26 20.66 -24.76 12.32
CA ILE A 26 20.80 -26.20 12.18
C ILE A 26 19.90 -26.68 11.04
N GLN A 27 18.66 -26.19 10.96
CA GLN A 27 17.76 -26.54 9.86
C GLN A 27 18.30 -26.08 8.50
N LEU A 28 18.87 -24.87 8.44
CA LEU A 28 19.40 -24.30 7.20
C LEU A 28 20.65 -25.04 6.71
N GLU A 29 21.54 -25.45 7.62
CA GLU A 29 22.71 -26.27 7.30
C GLU A 29 22.32 -27.65 6.75
N HIS A 30 21.36 -28.32 7.39
CA HIS A 30 20.83 -29.60 6.88
C HIS A 30 20.13 -29.42 5.53
N PHE A 31 19.31 -28.37 5.40
CA PHE A 31 18.64 -28.06 4.14
C PHE A 31 19.63 -27.82 3.00
N GLN A 32 20.78 -27.19 3.27
CA GLN A 32 21.82 -26.99 2.26
C GLN A 32 22.42 -28.30 1.78
N LEU A 33 22.73 -29.23 2.69
CA LEU A 33 23.24 -30.54 2.31
C LEU A 33 22.22 -31.28 1.44
N ASP A 34 20.95 -31.21 1.83
CA ASP A 34 19.83 -31.79 1.10
C ASP A 34 19.60 -31.14 -0.27
N ALA A 35 19.73 -29.82 -0.37
CA ALA A 35 19.61 -29.07 -1.60
C ALA A 35 20.76 -29.38 -2.57
N ARG A 36 21.98 -29.59 -2.05
CA ARG A 36 23.14 -30.03 -2.83
C ARG A 36 22.98 -31.45 -3.37
N GLN A 37 22.30 -32.33 -2.65
CA GLN A 37 22.06 -33.71 -3.10
C GLN A 37 20.86 -33.82 -4.07
N SER A 38 19.96 -32.85 -4.05
CA SER A 38 18.75 -32.84 -4.88
C SER A 38 18.96 -32.09 -6.21
N THR A 39 19.07 -32.84 -7.30
CA THR A 39 19.12 -32.27 -8.67
C THR A 39 17.89 -31.43 -9.01
N LYS A 40 16.74 -31.67 -8.36
CA LYS A 40 15.51 -30.88 -8.53
C LYS A 40 15.62 -29.50 -7.87
N LEU A 41 16.23 -29.43 -6.68
CA LEU A 41 16.45 -28.16 -5.98
C LEU A 41 17.53 -27.33 -6.66
N GLN A 42 18.58 -27.96 -7.19
CA GLN A 42 19.61 -27.25 -7.96
C GLN A 42 19.09 -26.61 -9.26
N LYS A 43 18.04 -27.18 -9.86
CA LYS A 43 17.43 -26.67 -11.10
C LYS A 43 16.42 -25.55 -10.85
N ALA A 44 16.01 -25.31 -9.61
CA ALA A 44 15.07 -24.25 -9.29
C ALA A 44 15.79 -22.89 -9.36
N SER A 45 15.43 -22.09 -10.35
CA SER A 45 16.03 -20.77 -10.59
C SER A 45 15.22 -19.64 -9.94
N THR A 46 13.93 -19.88 -9.72
CA THR A 46 12.99 -18.89 -9.19
C THR A 46 12.47 -19.33 -7.81
N VAL A 47 12.12 -18.36 -6.95
CA VAL A 47 11.50 -18.63 -5.63
C VAL A 47 10.24 -19.50 -5.76
N VAL A 48 9.43 -19.27 -6.79
CA VAL A 48 8.23 -20.06 -7.08
C VAL A 48 8.57 -21.52 -7.39
N GLU A 49 9.56 -21.77 -8.24
CA GLU A 49 10.03 -23.12 -8.58
C GLU A 49 10.59 -23.82 -7.35
N LEU A 50 11.34 -23.10 -6.52
CA LEU A 50 11.89 -23.61 -5.27
C LEU A 50 10.76 -24.05 -4.32
N CYS A 51 9.75 -23.20 -4.11
CA CYS A 51 8.59 -23.52 -3.28
C CYS A 51 7.81 -24.74 -3.83
N GLN A 52 7.64 -24.83 -5.15
CA GLN A 52 6.98 -25.98 -5.77
C GLN A 52 7.75 -27.28 -5.57
N VAL A 53 9.08 -27.25 -5.69
CA VAL A 53 9.93 -28.42 -5.45
C VAL A 53 9.88 -28.82 -3.98
N LEU A 54 9.92 -27.85 -3.06
CA LEU A 54 9.82 -28.10 -1.61
C LEU A 54 8.47 -28.68 -1.21
N ALA A 55 7.37 -28.18 -1.77
CA ALA A 55 6.03 -28.72 -1.57
C ALA A 55 5.90 -30.16 -2.12
N LYS A 56 6.40 -30.41 -3.33
CA LYS A 56 6.35 -31.75 -3.97
C LYS A 56 7.20 -32.79 -3.24
N THR A 57 8.30 -32.36 -2.63
CA THR A 57 9.21 -33.26 -1.89
C THR A 57 8.84 -33.38 -0.41
N ASN A 58 7.75 -32.72 0.01
CA ASN A 58 7.31 -32.60 1.39
C ASN A 58 8.42 -32.17 2.37
N LYS A 59 9.44 -31.48 1.87
CA LYS A 59 10.60 -31.06 2.69
C LYS A 59 10.27 -29.91 3.64
N LEU A 60 9.21 -29.17 3.37
CA LEU A 60 8.69 -28.15 4.29
C LEU A 60 8.24 -28.75 5.63
N SER A 61 7.69 -29.97 5.61
CA SER A 61 7.33 -30.68 6.85
C SER A 61 8.55 -31.12 7.66
N ILE A 62 9.72 -31.25 7.04
CA ILE A 62 10.97 -31.65 7.70
C ILE A 62 11.65 -30.42 8.34
N TYR A 63 11.45 -29.24 7.75
CA TYR A 63 12.06 -27.99 8.18
C TYR A 63 11.00 -26.94 8.53
N PRO A 64 10.31 -27.08 9.68
CA PRO A 64 9.20 -26.20 10.05
C PRO A 64 9.59 -24.72 10.19
N LEU A 65 10.84 -24.41 10.55
CA LEU A 65 11.28 -23.00 10.65
C LEU A 65 11.57 -22.40 9.28
N LEU A 66 12.07 -23.20 8.34
CA LEU A 66 12.22 -22.78 6.95
C LEU A 66 10.87 -22.58 6.28
N ASP A 67 9.90 -23.47 6.55
CA ASP A 67 8.53 -23.29 6.08
C ASP A 67 7.93 -21.99 6.61
N LYS A 68 8.04 -21.75 7.93
CA LYS A 68 7.54 -20.53 8.57
C LYS A 68 8.12 -19.26 7.96
N ILE A 69 9.43 -19.19 7.71
CA ILE A 69 10.02 -17.98 7.11
C ILE A 69 9.64 -17.80 5.64
N ILE A 70 9.55 -18.89 4.87
CA ILE A 70 9.11 -18.84 3.48
C ILE A 70 7.67 -18.35 3.44
N HIS A 71 6.82 -18.84 4.34
CA HIS A 71 5.45 -18.39 4.48
C HIS A 71 5.40 -16.90 4.81
N LEU A 72 6.15 -16.44 5.82
CA LEU A 72 6.22 -15.03 6.18
C LEU A 72 6.66 -14.15 5.00
N VAL A 73 7.69 -14.55 4.25
CA VAL A 73 8.16 -13.83 3.05
C VAL A 73 7.10 -13.76 1.95
N LEU A 74 6.32 -14.83 1.78
CA LEU A 74 5.29 -14.91 0.74
C LEU A 74 3.99 -14.19 1.15
N THR A 75 3.62 -14.24 2.43
CA THR A 75 2.37 -13.64 2.95
C THR A 75 2.52 -12.19 3.38
N LEU A 76 3.70 -11.81 3.87
CA LEU A 76 4.06 -10.42 4.03
C LEU A 76 4.72 -10.04 2.71
N PRO A 77 3.98 -9.52 1.71
CA PRO A 77 4.65 -9.02 0.52
C PRO A 77 5.64 -7.98 1.03
N VAL A 78 6.93 -8.27 0.80
CA VAL A 78 8.01 -7.28 0.92
C VAL A 78 7.43 -6.01 0.33
N PRO A 79 7.29 -4.91 1.08
CA PRO A 79 6.62 -3.74 0.56
C PRO A 79 7.45 -3.33 -0.65
N THR A 80 6.90 -3.53 -1.84
CA THR A 80 7.74 -3.65 -3.03
C THR A 80 8.02 -2.24 -3.51
N THR A 81 8.75 -1.44 -2.75
CA THR A 81 9.03 0.01 -2.90
C THR A 81 7.79 0.93 -3.01
N ILE A 82 6.71 0.52 -3.66
CA ILE A 82 5.50 1.30 -3.97
C ILE A 82 4.61 1.44 -2.74
N THR A 83 4.36 0.35 -2.01
CA THR A 83 3.54 0.37 -0.78
C THR A 83 4.29 0.99 0.39
N GLU A 84 5.60 0.73 0.49
CA GLU A 84 6.50 1.40 1.44
C GLU A 84 6.59 2.91 1.18
N GLN A 85 6.72 3.32 -0.08
CA GLN A 85 6.70 4.73 -0.47
C GLN A 85 5.34 5.37 -0.19
N ALA A 86 4.24 4.67 -0.45
CA ALA A 86 2.90 5.15 -0.11
C ALA A 86 2.70 5.27 1.41
N PHE A 87 3.15 4.29 2.19
CA PHE A 87 3.07 4.30 3.65
C PHE A 87 3.97 5.38 4.26
N LEU A 88 5.17 5.58 3.72
CA LEU A 88 6.07 6.67 4.11
C LEU A 88 5.48 8.03 3.75
N ALA A 89 4.90 8.18 2.55
CA ALA A 89 4.22 9.41 2.15
C ALA A 89 3.05 9.70 3.10
N ILE A 90 2.24 8.70 3.44
CA ILE A 90 1.15 8.81 4.42
C ILE A 90 1.70 9.15 5.81
N LYS A 91 2.81 8.53 6.24
CA LYS A 91 3.44 8.82 7.54
C LYS A 91 4.00 10.24 7.59
N ILE A 92 4.58 10.74 6.50
CA ILE A 92 5.08 12.11 6.37
C ILE A 92 3.91 13.10 6.34
N VAL A 93 2.85 12.82 5.58
CA VAL A 93 1.64 13.64 5.57
C VAL A 93 1.03 13.66 6.98
N LYS A 94 0.84 12.50 7.60
CA LYS A 94 0.33 12.38 8.98
C LYS A 94 1.22 13.08 10.01
N ALA A 95 2.54 12.97 9.91
CA ALA A 95 3.47 13.65 10.82
C ALA A 95 3.52 15.17 10.59
N ARG A 96 3.44 15.62 9.32
CA ARG A 96 3.35 17.05 8.98
C ARG A 96 2.02 17.65 9.42
N LEU A 97 0.91 16.92 9.24
CA LEU A 97 -0.43 17.29 9.72
C LEU A 97 -0.46 17.35 11.26
N ARG A 98 0.09 16.33 11.93
CA ARG A 98 0.15 16.28 13.40
C ARG A 98 1.09 17.34 14.00
N ASN A 99 2.17 17.71 13.29
CA ASN A 99 3.10 18.76 13.72
C ASN A 99 2.63 20.18 13.41
N ARG A 100 1.49 20.38 12.71
CA ARG A 100 0.98 21.71 12.34
C ARG A 100 -0.21 22.22 13.14
N MET A 101 -0.70 21.44 14.11
CA MET A 101 -1.69 21.79 15.12
C MET A 101 -3.12 22.09 14.58
N GLU A 102 -4.11 21.56 15.32
CA GLU A 102 -5.57 21.74 15.22
C GLU A 102 -6.29 21.22 13.98
N ASP A 103 -7.16 20.22 14.20
CA ASP A 103 -8.11 19.64 13.25
C ASP A 103 -8.96 20.70 12.51
N ASP A 104 -9.11 21.90 13.06
CA ASP A 104 -9.78 23.05 12.45
C ASP A 104 -9.05 23.59 11.22
N ILE A 105 -7.72 23.59 11.21
CA ILE A 105 -6.92 24.01 10.05
C ILE A 105 -7.04 22.97 8.92
N LEU A 106 -7.12 21.68 9.28
CA LEU A 106 -7.31 20.59 8.33
C LEU A 106 -8.70 20.65 7.68
N SER A 107 -9.75 20.86 8.48
CA SER A 107 -11.11 21.07 7.99
C SER A 107 -11.17 22.25 7.01
N THR A 108 -10.58 23.39 7.39
CA THR A 108 -10.53 24.59 6.55
C THR A 108 -9.79 24.35 5.23
N TYR A 109 -8.66 23.63 5.26
CA TYR A 109 -7.89 23.32 4.06
C TYR A 109 -8.62 22.34 3.12
N LEU A 110 -9.28 21.33 3.67
CA LEU A 110 -10.06 20.36 2.89
C LEU A 110 -11.28 21.01 2.25
N VAL A 111 -12.00 21.87 2.98
CA VAL A 111 -13.14 22.65 2.44
C VAL A 111 -12.66 23.53 1.29
N ALA A 112 -11.59 24.31 1.47
CA ALA A 112 -11.05 25.16 0.41
C ALA A 112 -10.57 24.36 -0.83
N TYR A 113 -10.02 23.16 -0.63
CA TYR A 113 -9.62 22.28 -1.71
C TYR A 113 -10.82 21.74 -2.51
N ILE A 114 -11.89 21.34 -1.81
CA ILE A 114 -13.12 20.86 -2.45
C ILE A 114 -13.81 22.00 -3.20
N GLU A 115 -13.96 23.18 -2.59
CA GLU A 115 -14.52 24.38 -3.22
C GLU A 115 -13.75 24.76 -4.49
N LYS A 116 -12.42 24.73 -4.44
CA LYS A 116 -11.58 24.98 -5.62
C LYS A 116 -11.83 23.97 -6.72
N ARG A 117 -11.97 22.68 -6.40
CA ARG A 117 -12.27 21.64 -7.39
C ARG A 117 -13.62 21.84 -8.05
N ILE A 118 -14.64 22.16 -7.24
CA ILE A 118 -16.00 22.46 -7.72
C ILE A 118 -15.96 23.71 -8.61
N ALA A 119 -15.30 24.79 -8.18
CA ALA A 119 -15.15 26.02 -8.96
C ALA A 119 -14.38 25.82 -10.28
N GLN A 120 -13.47 24.85 -10.34
CA GLN A 120 -12.77 24.48 -11.58
C GLN A 120 -13.64 23.66 -12.55
N GLU A 121 -14.70 23.02 -12.04
CA GLU A 121 -15.64 22.25 -12.85
C GLU A 121 -16.66 23.16 -13.56
N PHE A 122 -16.92 24.34 -13.01
CA PHE A 122 -17.76 25.36 -13.64
C PHE A 122 -16.95 26.33 -14.51
N SER A 123 -17.32 26.45 -15.79
CA SER A 123 -16.81 27.52 -16.65
C SER A 123 -17.46 28.85 -16.28
N ILE A 124 -16.66 29.94 -16.29
CA ILE A 124 -17.15 31.31 -16.14
C ILE A 124 -18.25 31.59 -17.17
N ASP A 125 -18.12 31.05 -18.38
CA ASP A 125 -19.12 31.21 -19.45
C ASP A 125 -20.45 30.51 -19.14
N CYS A 126 -20.42 29.37 -18.44
CA CYS A 126 -21.65 28.70 -17.97
C CYS A 126 -22.36 29.56 -16.92
N ILE A 127 -21.61 30.16 -15.99
CA ILE A 127 -22.15 31.03 -14.95
C ILE A 127 -22.75 32.30 -15.58
N ILE A 128 -22.06 32.94 -16.52
CA ILE A 128 -22.55 34.12 -17.25
C ILE A 128 -23.82 33.77 -18.04
N GLY A 129 -23.83 32.64 -18.75
CA GLY A 129 -24.98 32.18 -19.52
C GLY A 129 -26.24 31.94 -18.65
N GLU A 130 -26.06 31.42 -17.45
CA GLU A 130 -27.16 31.21 -16.50
C GLU A 130 -27.72 32.53 -15.95
N PHE A 131 -26.85 33.49 -15.61
CA PHE A 131 -27.27 34.83 -15.19
C PHE A 131 -28.00 35.60 -16.31
N ASP A 132 -27.57 35.45 -17.56
CA ASP A 132 -28.24 36.06 -18.71
C ASP A 132 -29.61 35.42 -19.00
N LEU A 133 -29.74 34.10 -18.83
CA LEU A 133 -31.03 33.39 -18.90
C LEU A 133 -32.00 33.88 -17.83
N MET A 134 -31.53 34.04 -16.59
CA MET A 134 -32.34 34.59 -15.49
C MET A 134 -32.76 36.05 -15.74
N LYS A 135 -31.89 36.88 -16.33
CA LYS A 135 -32.26 38.26 -16.73
C LYS A 135 -33.28 38.29 -17.87
N LYS A 136 -33.16 37.39 -18.86
CA LYS A 136 -34.13 37.27 -19.96
C LYS A 136 -35.53 36.90 -19.45
N GLN A 137 -35.62 36.00 -18.46
CA GLN A 137 -36.90 35.64 -17.83
C GLN A 137 -37.53 36.83 -17.07
N ARG A 138 -36.73 37.70 -16.44
CA ARG A 138 -37.24 38.93 -15.82
C ARG A 138 -37.70 39.98 -16.82
N MET A 139 -37.10 40.04 -18.02
CA MET A 139 -37.49 41.00 -19.06
C MET A 139 -38.76 40.60 -19.83
N GLN A 140 -39.18 39.33 -19.77
CA GLN A 140 -40.44 38.88 -20.40
C GLN A 140 -41.68 39.23 -19.57
N PHE A 141 -41.52 39.59 -18.30
CA PHE A 141 -42.61 40.08 -17.45
C PHE A 141 -42.82 41.60 -17.64
N ARG A 142 -43.07 42.05 -18.88
CA ARG A 142 -43.58 43.40 -19.13
C ARG A 142 -45.10 43.36 -18.97
N VAL A 143 -45.58 43.91 -17.85
CA VAL A 143 -47.00 44.10 -17.55
C VAL A 143 -47.63 45.00 -18.64
N PRO A 144 -48.79 44.66 -19.24
CA PRO A 144 -49.47 45.53 -20.18
C PRO A 144 -49.93 46.80 -19.48
N SER A 145 -49.60 47.97 -20.04
CA SER A 145 -50.09 49.27 -19.60
C SER A 145 -51.62 49.28 -19.62
N ILE A 146 -52.25 49.51 -18.47
CA ILE A 146 -53.67 49.84 -18.39
C ILE A 146 -53.78 51.36 -18.52
N GLU A 147 -54.09 51.83 -19.73
CA GLU A 147 -54.59 53.19 -19.96
C GLU A 147 -55.95 53.36 -19.28
N LYS A 148 -56.17 54.53 -18.68
CA LYS A 148 -57.43 54.97 -18.10
C LYS A 148 -57.77 56.34 -18.64
#